data_AF-A0A398D1Q5-F1
#
_entry.id   AF-A0A398D1Q5-F1
#
_cell.length_a   1.000
_cell.length_b   1.000
_cell.length_c   1.000
_cell.angle_alpha   90.00
_cell.angle_beta   90.00
_cell.angle_gamma   90.00
#
_symmetry.space_group_name_H-M   'P 1'
#
loop_
_entity.id
_entity.type
_entity.pdbx_description
1 polymer ?
#
loop_
_entity_poly.entity_id
_entity_poly.type
_entity_poly.pdbx_seq_one_letter_code
_entity_poly.pdbx_strand_id
1 'polypeptide(L)'
;MNNMSLVKLYPRAWRDRYEDEFTAMLEQEPGSVRETLNILFGIVDAHLYYDLTPRYLASREGMEHMWGKLRRTYSRGLVILLLFVVPCLLFNAMLDDSPFIPVMRSTPVFRLAYRGFLGGTGVVLLSTLAGGSVILWDIFRRAISRKRRDVLLLFFVPVVAFLVVAFLAYCLNFPLESTLSGWIRGGIDQSLGCLFLLISTVCVYSILRKGELEDQLEASRSRISYKVKVLAPLCVTLGMVIASVSAVIWGFMASDFAPRIISNSNWGLFHMSTLPFYVIIVLIIVIATAISGVVAVQGVGNVAE
;
A
#
# COMPACT_ATOMS: atom_id res chain seq x y z
N MET A 1 -5.46 9.51 -24.92
CA MET A 1 -6.63 10.24 -24.36
C MET A 1 -6.25 11.70 -24.28
N ASN A 2 -7.10 12.62 -24.72
CA ASN A 2 -6.82 14.06 -24.62
C ASN A 2 -7.04 14.50 -23.16
N ASN A 3 -6.08 15.19 -22.53
CA ASN A 3 -6.18 15.56 -21.11
C ASN A 3 -7.42 16.42 -20.81
N MET A 4 -7.92 17.18 -21.80
CA MET A 4 -9.19 17.91 -21.73
C MET A 4 -10.40 17.01 -21.47
N SER A 5 -10.40 15.77 -21.96
CA SER A 5 -11.52 14.84 -21.72
C SER A 5 -11.55 14.32 -20.28
N LEU A 6 -10.41 14.36 -19.57
CA LEU A 6 -10.30 13.93 -18.18
C LEU A 6 -10.94 14.96 -17.23
N VAL A 7 -10.93 16.25 -17.57
CA VAL A 7 -11.53 17.30 -16.73
C VAL A 7 -13.02 17.04 -16.53
N LYS A 8 -13.73 16.53 -17.54
CA LYS A 8 -15.16 16.18 -17.46
C LYS A 8 -15.49 15.10 -16.44
N LEU A 9 -14.49 14.32 -16.00
CA LEU A 9 -14.63 13.31 -14.97
C LEU A 9 -14.62 13.90 -13.56
N TYR A 10 -14.40 15.21 -13.36
CA TYR A 10 -14.55 15.86 -12.05
C TYR A 10 -16.03 16.10 -11.68
N PRO A 11 -16.38 16.14 -10.38
CA PRO A 11 -17.73 16.45 -9.93
C PRO A 11 -18.18 17.81 -10.46
N ARG A 12 -19.46 17.95 -10.84
CA ARG A 12 -20.01 19.17 -11.47
C ARG A 12 -19.65 20.44 -10.70
N ALA A 13 -19.88 20.42 -9.41
CA ALA A 13 -19.70 21.62 -8.61
C ALA A 13 -18.21 21.99 -8.37
N TRP A 14 -17.27 21.04 -8.54
CA TRP A 14 -15.84 21.37 -8.65
C TRP A 14 -15.56 22.06 -9.98
N ARG A 15 -16.13 21.53 -11.07
CA ARG A 15 -15.96 22.06 -12.42
C ARG A 15 -16.51 23.46 -12.56
N ASP A 16 -17.69 23.72 -12.00
CA ASP A 16 -18.32 25.05 -11.99
C ASP A 16 -17.40 26.15 -11.40
N ARG A 17 -16.39 25.78 -10.60
CA ARG A 17 -15.47 26.71 -9.96
C ARG A 17 -14.06 26.74 -10.56
N TYR A 18 -13.56 25.61 -11.05
CA TYR A 18 -12.15 25.44 -11.41
C TYR A 18 -11.93 24.92 -12.84
N GLU A 19 -12.98 24.61 -13.60
CA GLU A 19 -12.85 24.06 -14.96
C GLU A 19 -12.06 25.01 -15.86
N ASP A 20 -12.35 26.31 -15.83
CA ASP A 20 -11.69 27.30 -16.70
C ASP A 20 -10.20 27.46 -16.34
N GLU A 21 -9.87 27.61 -15.06
CA GLU A 21 -8.48 27.74 -14.58
C GLU A 21 -7.65 26.49 -14.89
N PHE A 22 -8.22 25.31 -14.63
CA PHE A 22 -7.53 24.05 -14.82
C PHE A 22 -7.37 23.70 -16.31
N THR A 23 -8.35 24.06 -17.15
CA THR A 23 -8.25 23.90 -18.60
C THR A 23 -7.17 24.81 -19.17
N ALA A 24 -7.14 26.08 -18.75
CA ALA A 24 -6.09 27.02 -19.15
C ALA A 24 -4.67 26.54 -18.74
N MET A 25 -4.54 25.94 -17.55
CA MET A 25 -3.28 25.32 -17.11
C MET A 25 -2.86 24.15 -18.03
N LEU A 26 -3.80 23.28 -18.39
CA LEU A 26 -3.54 22.13 -19.27
C LEU A 26 -3.25 22.52 -20.72
N GLU A 27 -3.70 23.70 -21.16
CA GLU A 27 -3.37 24.26 -22.47
C GLU A 27 -1.93 24.79 -22.54
N GLN A 28 -1.39 25.29 -21.41
CA GLN A 28 -0.03 25.84 -21.35
C GLN A 28 1.05 24.75 -21.28
N GLU A 29 0.75 23.60 -20.69
CA GLU A 29 1.67 22.46 -20.61
C GLU A 29 1.02 21.17 -21.17
N PRO A 30 1.31 20.78 -22.43
CA PRO A 30 0.82 19.52 -22.97
C PRO A 30 1.37 18.34 -22.15
N GLY A 31 0.45 17.66 -21.46
CA GLY A 31 0.78 16.85 -20.29
C GLY A 31 1.68 15.64 -20.55
N SER A 32 2.60 15.45 -19.61
CA SER A 32 3.38 14.23 -19.43
C SER A 32 2.51 13.04 -18.96
N VAL A 33 2.99 11.80 -19.09
CA VAL A 33 2.32 10.62 -18.48
C VAL A 33 2.12 10.80 -16.97
N ARG A 34 3.04 11.53 -16.32
CA ARG A 34 2.97 11.89 -14.90
C ARG A 34 1.82 12.87 -14.62
N GLU A 35 1.61 13.88 -15.48
CA GLU A 35 0.44 14.78 -15.44
C GLU A 35 -0.85 13.97 -15.46
N THR A 36 -0.98 13.04 -16.42
CA THR A 36 -2.19 12.26 -16.61
C THR A 36 -2.51 11.44 -15.36
N LEU A 37 -1.51 10.81 -14.75
CA LEU A 37 -1.68 10.09 -13.49
C LEU A 37 -2.06 11.03 -12.34
N ASN A 38 -1.44 12.20 -12.23
CA ASN A 38 -1.79 13.19 -11.22
C ASN A 38 -3.24 13.67 -11.38
N ILE A 39 -3.70 13.91 -12.62
CA ILE A 39 -5.07 14.30 -12.92
C ILE A 39 -6.05 13.19 -12.54
N LEU A 40 -5.73 11.92 -12.87
CA LEU A 40 -6.55 10.77 -12.49
C LEU A 40 -6.68 10.64 -10.96
N PHE A 41 -5.59 10.84 -10.21
CA PHE A 41 -5.68 10.88 -8.75
C PHE A 41 -6.50 12.07 -8.25
N GLY A 42 -6.37 13.24 -8.87
CA GLY A 42 -7.16 14.43 -8.54
C GLY A 42 -8.66 14.25 -8.78
N ILE A 43 -9.05 13.50 -9.82
CA ILE A 43 -10.46 13.16 -10.10
C ILE A 43 -11.06 12.31 -8.99
N VAL A 44 -10.34 11.25 -8.61
CA VAL A 44 -10.73 10.36 -7.51
C VAL A 44 -10.83 11.17 -6.21
N ASP A 45 -9.91 12.10 -6.00
CA ASP A 45 -9.96 13.02 -4.88
C ASP A 45 -11.20 13.92 -4.91
N ALA A 46 -11.47 14.61 -6.00
CA ALA A 46 -12.63 15.49 -6.05
C ALA A 46 -13.95 14.73 -5.76
N HIS A 47 -14.11 13.50 -6.27
CA HIS A 47 -15.28 12.67 -5.98
C HIS A 47 -15.39 12.25 -4.52
N LEU A 48 -14.27 11.98 -3.88
CA LEU A 48 -14.24 11.53 -2.49
C LEU A 48 -14.37 12.69 -1.48
N TYR A 49 -14.15 13.95 -1.88
CA TYR A 49 -13.95 15.07 -0.95
C TYR A 49 -14.86 16.29 -1.18
N TYR A 50 -15.69 16.32 -2.23
CA TYR A 50 -16.49 17.51 -2.56
C TYR A 50 -17.60 17.88 -1.54
N ASP A 51 -18.18 16.91 -0.82
CA ASP A 51 -19.29 17.15 0.12
C ASP A 51 -18.88 17.78 1.47
N LEU A 52 -17.58 17.99 1.72
CA LEU A 52 -17.08 18.56 2.98
C LEU A 52 -16.99 20.10 2.94
N THR A 53 -18.14 20.74 2.73
CA THR A 53 -18.59 22.06 3.23
C THR A 53 -17.84 23.38 2.87
N PRO A 54 -18.56 24.43 2.40
CA PRO A 54 -18.01 25.79 2.11
C PRO A 54 -17.47 26.60 3.31
N ARG A 55 -17.78 26.23 4.56
CA ARG A 55 -17.41 27.00 5.77
C ARG A 55 -15.96 26.84 6.23
N TYR A 56 -15.28 25.78 5.80
CA TYR A 56 -13.89 25.50 6.19
C TYR A 56 -12.85 26.22 5.31
N LEU A 57 -13.28 26.78 4.17
CA LEU A 57 -12.43 27.51 3.21
C LEU A 57 -12.12 28.96 3.61
N ALA A 58 -12.61 29.45 4.76
CA ALA A 58 -12.45 30.83 5.20
C ALA A 58 -11.12 31.14 5.93
N SER A 59 -10.33 30.13 6.30
CA SER A 59 -8.98 30.28 6.90
C SER A 59 -7.94 29.57 6.02
N ARG A 60 -7.82 30.07 4.79
CA ARG A 60 -7.44 29.30 3.60
C ARG A 60 -5.94 29.03 3.44
N GLU A 61 -5.05 29.93 3.84
CA GLU A 61 -3.63 29.84 3.42
C GLU A 61 -2.76 28.94 4.31
N GLY A 62 -2.93 28.98 5.63
CA GLY A 62 -2.13 28.15 6.55
C GLY A 62 -2.64 26.71 6.68
N MET A 63 -3.96 26.53 6.60
CA MET A 63 -4.60 25.24 6.87
C MET A 63 -4.58 24.33 5.64
N GLU A 64 -4.72 24.86 4.42
CA GLU A 64 -4.56 24.07 3.18
C GLU A 64 -3.12 23.56 3.02
N HIS A 65 -2.11 24.34 3.46
CA HIS A 65 -0.70 23.96 3.35
C HIS A 65 -0.31 22.84 4.35
N MET A 66 -0.81 22.89 5.59
CA MET A 66 -0.60 21.81 6.57
C MET A 66 -1.45 20.57 6.29
N TRP A 67 -2.74 20.74 5.95
CA TRP A 67 -3.65 19.65 5.60
C TRP A 67 -3.16 18.89 4.38
N GLY A 68 -2.66 19.60 3.36
CA GLY A 68 -2.02 19.00 2.19
C GLY A 68 -0.76 18.21 2.55
N LYS A 69 0.11 18.73 3.43
CA LYS A 69 1.36 18.06 3.81
C LYS A 69 1.12 16.78 4.63
N LEU A 70 0.24 16.82 5.64
CA LEU A 70 -0.01 15.66 6.50
C LEU A 70 -0.75 14.54 5.75
N ARG A 71 -1.80 14.90 5.01
CA ARG A 71 -2.58 13.97 4.18
C ARG A 71 -1.74 13.35 3.07
N ARG A 72 -0.86 14.13 2.42
CA ARG A 72 0.10 13.59 1.44
C ARG A 72 1.08 12.62 2.11
N THR A 73 1.50 12.85 3.35
CA THR A 73 2.48 11.99 4.02
C THR A 73 1.89 10.63 4.41
N TYR A 74 0.70 10.59 5.04
CA TYR A 74 0.07 9.32 5.43
C TYR A 74 -0.47 8.51 4.25
N SER A 75 -1.09 9.18 3.27
CA SER A 75 -1.53 8.50 2.03
C SER A 75 -0.34 7.89 1.27
N ARG A 76 0.78 8.61 1.17
CA ARG A 76 2.03 8.07 0.60
C ARG A 76 2.52 6.87 1.39
N GLY A 77 2.55 6.95 2.72
CA GLY A 77 2.98 5.83 3.57
C GLY A 77 2.19 4.54 3.33
N LEU A 78 0.86 4.64 3.26
CA LEU A 78 -0.01 3.49 2.94
C LEU A 78 0.19 2.96 1.53
N VAL A 79 0.31 3.84 0.53
CA VAL A 79 0.55 3.45 -0.86
C VAL A 79 1.91 2.76 -1.01
N ILE A 80 2.96 3.29 -0.40
CA ILE A 80 4.30 2.69 -0.39
C ILE A 80 4.25 1.31 0.28
N LEU A 81 3.55 1.19 1.40
CA LEU A 81 3.38 -0.09 2.09
C LEU A 81 2.66 -1.11 1.19
N LEU A 82 1.58 -0.72 0.51
CA LEU A 82 0.88 -1.59 -0.44
C LEU A 82 1.76 -2.01 -1.61
N LEU A 83 2.47 -1.05 -2.22
CA LEU A 83 3.41 -1.28 -3.30
C LEU A 83 4.55 -2.22 -2.88
N PHE A 84 4.82 -2.36 -1.59
CA PHE A 84 5.83 -3.28 -1.08
C PHE A 84 5.26 -4.64 -0.67
N VAL A 85 4.17 -4.65 0.09
CA VAL A 85 3.56 -5.86 0.66
C VAL A 85 2.99 -6.76 -0.44
N VAL A 86 2.29 -6.20 -1.44
CA VAL A 86 1.68 -6.99 -2.51
C VAL A 86 2.75 -7.77 -3.30
N PRO A 87 3.82 -7.14 -3.81
CA PRO A 87 4.92 -7.88 -4.43
C PRO A 87 5.61 -8.87 -3.50
N CYS A 88 5.74 -8.59 -2.20
CA CYS A 88 6.30 -9.56 -1.26
C CYS A 88 5.45 -10.82 -1.11
N LEU A 89 4.12 -10.67 -1.13
CA LEU A 89 3.19 -11.81 -1.13
C LEU A 89 3.28 -12.59 -2.43
N LEU A 90 3.35 -11.89 -3.57
CA LEU A 90 3.54 -12.52 -4.88
C LEU A 90 4.90 -13.25 -4.97
N PHE A 91 5.94 -12.68 -4.37
CA PHE A 91 7.25 -13.33 -4.25
C PHE A 91 7.15 -14.63 -3.46
N ASN A 92 6.52 -14.61 -2.28
CA ASN A 92 6.32 -15.83 -1.49
C ASN A 92 5.46 -16.86 -2.24
N ALA A 93 4.39 -16.42 -2.90
CA ALA A 93 3.50 -17.30 -3.64
C ALA A 93 4.19 -17.96 -4.85
N MET A 94 5.14 -17.27 -5.49
CA MET A 94 5.99 -17.85 -6.54
C MET A 94 6.91 -18.96 -5.99
N LEU A 95 7.28 -18.87 -4.71
CA LEU A 95 8.18 -19.84 -4.05
C LEU A 95 7.44 -21.00 -3.42
N ASP A 96 6.18 -20.80 -3.03
CA ASP A 96 5.34 -21.81 -2.41
C ASP A 96 5.10 -22.97 -3.39
N ASP A 97 5.31 -24.20 -2.92
CA ASP A 97 5.30 -25.43 -3.73
C ASP A 97 6.19 -25.45 -4.98
N SER A 98 7.11 -24.49 -5.10
CA SER A 98 8.01 -24.40 -6.25
C SER A 98 9.18 -25.39 -6.14
N PRO A 99 9.77 -25.82 -7.27
CA PRO A 99 10.99 -26.60 -7.27
C PRO A 99 12.21 -25.83 -6.74
N PHE A 100 12.07 -24.55 -6.37
CA PHE A 100 13.12 -23.81 -5.68
C PHE A 100 13.30 -24.25 -4.23
N ILE A 101 12.29 -24.83 -3.57
CA ILE A 101 12.39 -25.29 -2.18
C ILE A 101 13.55 -26.27 -1.95
N PRO A 102 13.69 -27.36 -2.72
CA PRO A 102 14.83 -28.27 -2.54
C PRO A 102 16.17 -27.60 -2.87
N VAL A 103 16.22 -26.71 -3.86
CA VAL A 103 17.45 -25.97 -4.23
C VAL A 103 17.86 -24.99 -3.13
N MET A 104 16.91 -24.27 -2.53
CA MET A 104 17.18 -23.38 -1.38
C MET A 104 17.72 -24.16 -0.18
N ARG A 105 17.39 -25.44 -0.05
CA ARG A 105 17.92 -26.29 1.03
C ARG A 105 19.35 -26.75 0.75
N SER A 106 19.81 -26.80 -0.50
CA SER A 106 21.15 -27.31 -0.84
C SER A 106 22.29 -26.32 -0.56
N THR A 107 22.02 -25.01 -0.60
CA THR A 107 23.06 -23.98 -0.40
C THR A 107 22.72 -23.02 0.75
N PRO A 108 23.68 -22.75 1.67
CA PRO A 108 23.42 -21.92 2.85
C PRO A 108 23.15 -20.46 2.50
N VAL A 109 23.81 -19.92 1.47
CA VAL A 109 23.61 -18.53 1.01
C VAL A 109 22.19 -18.35 0.46
N PHE A 110 21.69 -19.30 -0.33
CA PHE A 110 20.35 -19.25 -0.90
C PHE A 110 19.27 -19.31 0.19
N ARG A 111 19.47 -20.18 1.18
CA ARG A 111 18.63 -20.26 2.39
C ARG A 111 18.67 -18.98 3.21
N LEU A 112 19.85 -18.39 3.38
CA LEU A 112 20.03 -17.16 4.15
C LEU A 112 19.35 -15.98 3.46
N ALA A 113 19.44 -15.87 2.13
CA ALA A 113 18.73 -14.87 1.36
C ALA A 113 17.21 -14.99 1.56
N TYR A 114 16.64 -16.19 1.44
CA TYR A 114 15.21 -16.37 1.69
C TYR A 114 14.80 -16.03 3.13
N ARG A 115 15.58 -16.45 4.14
CA ARG A 115 15.34 -16.10 5.54
C ARG A 115 15.49 -14.61 5.81
N GLY A 116 16.44 -13.94 5.16
CA GLY A 116 16.61 -12.49 5.22
C GLY A 116 15.39 -11.77 4.65
N PHE A 117 14.84 -12.28 3.55
CA PHE A 117 13.59 -11.78 2.97
C PHE A 117 12.41 -11.91 3.94
N LEU A 118 12.19 -13.09 4.51
CA LEU A 118 11.15 -13.32 5.52
C LEU A 118 11.37 -12.48 6.79
N GLY A 119 12.62 -12.35 7.24
CA GLY A 119 12.97 -11.51 8.39
C GLY A 119 12.66 -10.04 8.14
N GLY A 120 13.08 -9.50 7.00
CA GLY A 120 12.82 -8.11 6.61
C GLY A 120 11.32 -7.80 6.49
N THR A 121 10.56 -8.67 5.82
CA THR A 121 9.10 -8.53 5.71
C THR A 121 8.40 -8.66 7.08
N GLY A 122 8.88 -9.54 7.95
CA GLY A 122 8.41 -9.64 9.34
C GLY A 122 8.67 -8.36 10.14
N VAL A 123 9.85 -7.75 10.00
CA VAL A 123 10.17 -6.44 10.62
C VAL A 123 9.22 -5.35 10.11
N VAL A 124 8.95 -5.30 8.80
CA VAL A 124 7.99 -4.37 8.21
C VAL A 124 6.61 -4.55 8.85
N LEU A 125 6.11 -5.79 8.87
CA LEU A 125 4.79 -6.10 9.43
C LEU A 125 4.69 -5.70 10.91
N LEU A 126 5.64 -6.12 11.73
CA LEU A 126 5.63 -5.82 13.16
C LEU A 126 5.73 -4.32 13.42
N SER A 127 6.56 -3.60 12.67
CA SER A 127 6.73 -2.15 12.81
C SER A 127 5.48 -1.40 12.38
N THR A 128 4.85 -1.81 11.29
CA THR A 128 3.57 -1.25 10.83
C THR A 128 2.45 -1.54 11.83
N LEU A 129 2.36 -2.75 12.38
CA LEU A 129 1.37 -3.09 13.40
C LEU A 129 1.60 -2.30 14.69
N ALA A 130 2.85 -2.19 15.16
CA ALA A 130 3.17 -1.41 16.35
C ALA A 130 2.85 0.08 16.17
N GLY A 131 3.28 0.70 15.06
CA GLY A 131 3.00 2.11 14.79
C GLY A 131 1.52 2.37 14.49
N GLY A 132 0.90 1.52 13.68
CA GLY A 132 -0.50 1.63 13.29
C GLY A 132 -1.46 1.37 14.44
N SER A 133 -1.19 0.39 15.31
CA SER A 133 -2.07 0.07 16.44
C SER A 133 -2.15 1.20 17.45
N VAL A 134 -1.05 1.91 17.73
CA VAL A 134 -1.06 3.07 18.64
C VAL A 134 -1.97 4.17 18.10
N ILE A 135 -1.89 4.47 16.81
CA ILE A 135 -2.73 5.48 16.15
C ILE A 135 -4.19 5.01 16.13
N LEU A 136 -4.43 3.78 15.70
CA LEU A 136 -5.76 3.19 15.60
C LEU A 136 -6.46 3.07 16.96
N TRP A 137 -5.72 2.75 18.02
CA TRP A 137 -6.24 2.66 19.39
C TRP A 137 -6.73 4.00 19.90
N ASP A 138 -5.99 5.08 19.62
CA ASP A 138 -6.38 6.43 20.01
C ASP A 138 -7.64 6.87 19.27
N ILE A 139 -7.69 6.66 17.94
CA ILE A 139 -8.90 6.93 17.13
C ILE A 139 -10.09 6.11 17.65
N PHE A 140 -9.87 4.83 17.97
CA PHE A 140 -10.92 3.95 18.48
C PHE A 140 -11.46 4.43 19.84
N ARG A 141 -10.59 4.73 20.79
CA ARG A 141 -10.97 5.23 22.12
C ARG A 141 -11.80 6.51 22.02
N ARG A 142 -11.43 7.42 21.12
CA ARG A 142 -12.15 8.66 20.87
C ARG A 142 -13.49 8.44 20.16
N ALA A 143 -13.53 7.53 19.19
CA ALA A 143 -14.77 7.17 18.53
C ALA A 143 -15.81 6.61 19.53
N ILE A 144 -15.35 5.83 20.53
CA ILE A 144 -16.20 5.36 21.65
C ILE A 144 -16.68 6.55 22.49
N SER A 145 -15.78 7.40 22.97
CA SER A 145 -16.15 8.49 23.89
C SER A 145 -17.13 9.49 23.26
N ARG A 146 -17.00 9.73 21.95
CA ARG A 146 -17.87 10.62 21.17
C ARG A 146 -19.08 9.91 20.54
N LYS A 147 -19.28 8.61 20.81
CA LYS A 147 -20.38 7.78 20.26
C LYS A 147 -20.46 7.80 18.73
N ARG A 148 -19.33 7.92 18.03
CA ARG A 148 -19.24 7.95 16.57
C ARG A 148 -19.35 6.55 15.97
N ARG A 149 -20.59 6.08 15.83
CA ARG A 149 -20.89 4.75 15.24
C ARG A 149 -20.34 4.60 13.83
N ASP A 150 -20.28 5.68 13.05
CA ASP A 150 -19.78 5.69 11.68
C ASP A 150 -18.28 5.35 11.58
N VAL A 151 -17.48 5.69 12.60
CA VAL A 151 -16.06 5.34 12.67
C VAL A 151 -15.88 3.95 13.28
N LEU A 152 -16.64 3.62 14.32
CA LEU A 152 -16.58 2.29 14.95
C LEU A 152 -16.93 1.18 13.97
N LEU A 153 -17.93 1.37 13.11
CA LEU A 153 -18.29 0.40 12.08
C LEU A 153 -17.15 0.15 11.09
N LEU A 154 -16.32 1.16 10.78
CA LEU A 154 -15.17 0.98 9.89
C LEU A 154 -14.14 0.00 10.49
N PHE A 155 -13.91 0.00 11.80
CA PHE A 155 -12.99 -0.97 12.43
C PHE A 155 -13.42 -2.42 12.26
N PHE A 156 -14.71 -2.70 12.05
CA PHE A 156 -15.21 -4.04 11.80
C PHE A 156 -15.09 -4.47 10.33
N VAL A 157 -14.95 -3.52 9.39
CA VAL A 157 -14.90 -3.83 7.95
C VAL A 157 -13.75 -4.79 7.59
N PRO A 158 -12.50 -4.61 8.06
CA PRO A 158 -11.42 -5.56 7.77
C PRO A 158 -11.70 -6.95 8.35
N VAL A 159 -12.30 -7.03 9.54
CA VAL A 159 -12.64 -8.32 10.17
C VAL A 159 -13.71 -9.04 9.36
N VAL A 160 -14.76 -8.34 8.96
CA VAL A 160 -15.82 -8.91 8.11
C VAL A 160 -15.27 -9.29 6.74
N ALA A 161 -14.45 -8.44 6.12
CA ALA A 161 -13.81 -8.73 4.84
C ALA A 161 -12.93 -9.98 4.92
N PHE A 162 -12.15 -10.13 6.00
CA PHE A 162 -11.35 -11.31 6.26
C PHE A 162 -12.22 -12.57 6.37
N LEU A 163 -13.29 -12.52 7.17
CA LEU A 163 -14.20 -13.65 7.36
C LEU A 163 -14.89 -14.05 6.04
N VAL A 164 -15.33 -13.07 5.26
CA VAL A 164 -15.94 -13.31 3.93
C VAL A 164 -14.91 -13.94 2.99
N VAL A 165 -13.69 -13.41 2.92
CA VAL A 165 -12.64 -13.96 2.06
C VAL A 165 -12.21 -15.36 2.50
N ALA A 166 -12.05 -15.59 3.80
CA ALA A 166 -11.73 -16.91 4.34
C ALA A 166 -12.85 -17.93 4.09
N PHE A 167 -14.11 -17.52 4.24
CA PHE A 167 -15.26 -18.35 3.93
C PHE A 167 -15.36 -18.66 2.44
N LEU A 168 -15.12 -17.69 1.56
CA LEU A 168 -15.08 -17.89 0.11
C LEU A 168 -13.95 -18.85 -0.27
N ALA A 169 -12.74 -18.66 0.27
CA ALA A 169 -11.62 -19.56 0.05
C ALA A 169 -11.95 -20.97 0.54
N TYR A 170 -12.55 -21.12 1.73
CA TYR A 170 -13.00 -22.42 2.24
C TYR A 170 -14.04 -23.09 1.32
N CYS A 171 -15.09 -22.35 0.92
CA CYS A 171 -16.14 -22.86 0.04
C CYS A 171 -15.64 -23.23 -1.35
N LEU A 172 -14.62 -22.54 -1.86
CA LEU A 172 -13.97 -22.88 -3.12
C LEU A 172 -13.03 -24.08 -2.96
N ASN A 173 -12.44 -24.24 -1.78
CA ASN A 173 -11.50 -25.31 -1.52
C ASN A 173 -12.17 -26.64 -1.16
N PHE A 174 -13.34 -26.66 -0.52
CA PHE A 174 -13.93 -27.90 0.00
C PHE A 174 -14.61 -28.82 -1.06
N PRO A 175 -15.34 -28.33 -2.08
CA PRO A 175 -16.06 -29.17 -3.04
C PRO A 175 -15.39 -29.32 -4.42
N LEU A 176 -14.37 -28.51 -4.76
CA LEU A 176 -13.75 -28.45 -6.09
C LEU A 176 -12.41 -29.17 -6.19
N GLU A 177 -11.99 -29.91 -5.16
CA GLU A 177 -10.68 -30.61 -5.14
C GLU A 177 -10.47 -31.56 -6.32
N SER A 178 -11.53 -32.11 -6.91
CA SER A 178 -11.43 -33.03 -8.03
C SER A 178 -11.58 -32.41 -9.42
N THR A 179 -11.98 -31.13 -9.54
CA THR A 179 -12.43 -30.54 -10.82
C THR A 179 -11.62 -29.34 -11.28
N LEU A 180 -11.10 -28.51 -10.36
CA LEU A 180 -10.26 -27.38 -10.74
C LEU A 180 -8.79 -27.78 -10.79
N SER A 181 -8.11 -27.38 -11.86
CA SER A 181 -6.65 -27.44 -11.90
C SER A 181 -6.06 -26.56 -10.79
N GLY A 182 -4.98 -27.02 -10.16
CA GLY A 182 -4.34 -26.31 -9.04
C GLY A 182 -3.98 -24.86 -9.34
N TRP A 183 -3.71 -24.52 -10.60
CA TRP A 183 -3.42 -23.15 -11.02
C TRP A 183 -4.62 -22.20 -10.93
N ILE A 184 -5.84 -22.67 -11.24
CA ILE A 184 -7.05 -21.84 -11.12
C ILE A 184 -7.29 -21.55 -9.64
N ARG A 185 -7.12 -22.57 -8.79
CA ARG A 185 -7.26 -22.47 -7.33
C ARG A 185 -6.28 -21.43 -6.75
N GLY A 186 -5.00 -21.57 -7.06
CA GLY A 186 -3.97 -20.62 -6.60
C GLY A 186 -4.22 -19.19 -7.09
N GLY A 187 -4.67 -19.03 -8.34
CA GLY A 187 -5.03 -17.71 -8.87
C GLY A 187 -6.21 -17.07 -8.15
N ILE A 188 -7.23 -17.86 -7.77
CA ILE A 188 -8.39 -17.36 -7.02
C ILE A 188 -7.97 -16.97 -5.59
N ASP A 189 -7.25 -17.83 -4.88
CA ASP A 189 -6.81 -17.55 -3.51
C ASP A 189 -5.95 -16.27 -3.43
N GLN A 190 -5.03 -16.09 -4.39
CA GLN A 190 -4.22 -14.88 -4.50
C GLN A 190 -5.07 -13.64 -4.81
N SER A 191 -6.05 -13.77 -5.71
CA SER A 191 -6.95 -12.66 -6.06
C SER A 191 -7.81 -12.23 -4.87
N LEU A 192 -8.33 -13.20 -4.11
CA LEU A 192 -9.09 -12.95 -2.88
C LEU A 192 -8.21 -12.29 -1.81
N GLY A 193 -6.96 -12.72 -1.66
CA GLY A 193 -5.99 -12.08 -0.78
C GLY A 193 -5.70 -10.63 -1.16
N CYS A 194 -5.48 -10.34 -2.45
CA CYS A 194 -5.29 -8.99 -2.96
C CYS A 194 -6.53 -8.10 -2.72
N LEU A 195 -7.73 -8.65 -2.94
CA LEU A 195 -8.99 -7.94 -2.68
C LEU A 195 -9.15 -7.61 -1.19
N PHE A 196 -8.85 -8.55 -0.30
CA PHE A 196 -8.86 -8.34 1.14
C PHE A 196 -7.91 -7.19 1.56
N LEU A 197 -6.68 -7.17 1.02
CA LEU A 197 -5.71 -6.12 1.31
C LEU A 197 -6.16 -4.75 0.81
N LEU A 198 -6.78 -4.70 -0.37
CA LEU A 198 -7.33 -3.48 -0.94
C LEU A 198 -8.47 -2.93 -0.07
N ILE A 199 -9.44 -3.77 0.29
CA ILE A 199 -10.56 -3.39 1.16
C ILE A 199 -10.04 -2.91 2.53
N SER A 200 -9.12 -3.65 3.12
CA SER A 200 -8.52 -3.30 4.41
C SER A 200 -7.78 -1.97 4.34
N THR A 201 -7.05 -1.71 3.25
CA THR A 201 -6.32 -0.45 3.09
C THR A 201 -7.24 0.74 2.88
N VAL A 202 -8.28 0.59 2.04
CA VAL A 202 -9.31 1.63 1.85
C VAL A 202 -10.01 1.93 3.17
N CYS A 203 -10.27 0.90 3.98
CA CYS A 203 -10.85 1.06 5.29
C CYS A 203 -9.93 1.84 6.25
N VAL A 204 -8.67 1.41 6.40
CA VAL A 204 -7.67 2.10 7.24
C VAL A 204 -7.50 3.55 6.79
N TYR A 205 -7.41 3.78 5.49
CA TYR A 205 -7.35 5.13 4.92
C TYR A 205 -8.58 5.96 5.30
N SER A 206 -9.78 5.38 5.23
CA SER A 206 -11.03 6.04 5.61
C SER A 206 -11.10 6.35 7.11
N ILE A 207 -10.61 5.44 7.96
CA ILE A 207 -10.50 5.64 9.42
C ILE A 207 -9.54 6.79 9.72
N LEU A 208 -8.33 6.75 9.17
CA LEU A 208 -7.31 7.79 9.36
C LEU A 208 -7.85 9.15 8.91
N ARG A 209 -8.47 9.21 7.73
CA ARG A 209 -9.08 10.43 7.20
C ARG A 209 -10.16 10.99 8.13
N LYS A 210 -11.05 10.13 8.65
CA LYS A 210 -12.15 10.57 9.55
C LYS A 210 -11.64 10.97 10.94
N GLY A 211 -10.58 10.33 11.44
CA GLY A 211 -9.94 10.66 12.70
C GLY A 211 -9.14 11.96 12.63
N GLU A 212 -8.44 12.21 11.52
CA GLU A 212 -7.58 13.38 11.34
C GLU A 212 -8.34 14.71 11.35
N LEU A 213 -9.58 14.71 10.85
CA LEU A 213 -10.48 15.87 10.89
C LEU A 213 -10.81 16.32 12.33
N GLU A 214 -10.79 15.39 13.29
CA GLU A 214 -10.95 15.68 14.71
C GLU A 214 -9.61 15.96 15.40
N ASP A 215 -8.55 15.25 15.02
CA ASP A 215 -7.22 15.44 15.57
C ASP A 215 -6.66 16.83 15.30
N GLN A 216 -6.93 17.47 14.17
CA GLN A 216 -6.43 18.84 13.95
C GLN A 216 -7.04 19.89 14.89
N LEU A 217 -8.21 19.64 15.48
CA LEU A 217 -8.80 20.49 16.51
C LEU A 217 -8.17 20.24 17.90
N GLU A 218 -7.57 19.08 18.12
CA GLU A 218 -6.96 18.67 19.40
C GLU A 218 -5.42 18.54 19.37
N ALA A 219 -4.79 18.58 18.19
CA ALA A 219 -3.34 18.46 17.94
C ALA A 219 -2.55 19.65 18.48
N SER A 220 -3.23 20.70 18.94
CA SER A 220 -2.66 21.71 19.81
C SER A 220 -2.33 21.16 21.23
N ARG A 221 -2.73 19.93 21.58
CA ARG A 221 -2.64 19.40 22.95
C ARG A 221 -2.02 18.00 23.14
N SER A 222 -1.92 17.13 22.14
CA SER A 222 -1.45 15.75 22.39
C SER A 222 0.07 15.53 22.14
N ARG A 223 0.82 15.34 23.23
CA ARG A 223 2.20 14.79 23.22
C ARG A 223 2.18 13.30 22.91
N ILE A 224 1.68 12.89 21.74
CA ILE A 224 1.93 11.52 21.27
C ILE A 224 3.45 11.37 21.12
N SER A 225 4.00 10.43 21.89
CA SER A 225 5.44 10.24 22.09
C SER A 225 6.19 10.24 20.76
N TYR A 226 6.97 11.30 20.53
CA TYR A 226 7.83 11.54 19.37
C TYR A 226 8.55 10.27 18.89
N LYS A 227 8.95 9.42 19.83
CA LYS A 227 9.61 8.13 19.58
C LYS A 227 8.82 7.21 18.66
N VAL A 228 7.50 7.10 18.81
CA VAL A 228 6.68 6.19 17.98
C VAL A 228 6.56 6.70 16.55
N LYS A 229 6.46 8.02 16.37
CA LYS A 229 6.30 8.65 15.04
C LYS A 229 7.56 8.53 14.18
N VAL A 230 8.74 8.51 14.78
CA VAL A 230 10.01 8.41 14.06
C VAL A 230 10.53 6.97 13.98
N LEU A 231 10.43 6.21 15.07
CA LEU A 231 11.01 4.86 15.13
C LEU A 231 10.28 3.88 14.21
N ALA A 232 8.95 3.91 14.16
CA ALA A 232 8.18 2.96 13.36
C ALA A 232 8.49 3.10 11.85
N PRO A 233 8.48 4.29 11.24
CA PRO A 233 8.89 4.45 9.83
C PRO A 233 10.33 4.02 9.57
N LEU A 234 11.28 4.33 10.45
CA LEU A 234 12.67 3.90 10.31
C LEU A 234 12.80 2.37 10.32
N CYS A 235 12.13 1.70 11.25
CA CYS A 235 12.12 0.24 11.31
C CYS A 235 11.45 -0.38 10.08
N VAL A 236 10.36 0.22 9.58
CA VAL A 236 9.71 -0.18 8.32
C VAL A 236 10.71 -0.06 7.16
N THR A 237 11.34 1.09 6.97
CA THR A 237 12.32 1.31 5.90
C THR A 237 13.49 0.33 5.99
N LEU A 238 14.03 0.10 7.19
CA LEU A 238 15.12 -0.86 7.40
C LEU A 238 14.68 -2.29 7.04
N GLY A 239 13.49 -2.71 7.46
CA GLY A 239 12.92 -4.00 7.09
C GLY A 239 12.73 -4.15 5.58
N MET A 240 12.28 -3.08 4.91
CA MET A 240 12.15 -3.05 3.44
C MET A 240 13.49 -3.19 2.74
N VAL A 241 14.55 -2.51 3.22
CA VAL A 241 15.91 -2.64 2.70
C VAL A 241 16.41 -4.07 2.83
N ILE A 242 16.28 -4.68 4.03
CA ILE A 242 16.70 -6.06 4.28
C ILE A 242 15.98 -7.02 3.32
N ALA A 243 14.67 -6.89 3.19
CA ALA A 243 13.88 -7.73 2.29
C ALA A 243 14.25 -7.53 0.82
N SER A 244 14.42 -6.28 0.39
CA SER A 244 14.79 -5.94 -0.99
C SER A 244 16.16 -6.50 -1.38
N VAL A 245 17.19 -6.30 -0.54
CA VAL A 245 18.53 -6.84 -0.78
C VAL A 245 18.50 -8.36 -0.81
N SER A 246 17.77 -8.96 0.13
CA SER A 246 17.60 -10.41 0.21
C SER A 246 16.91 -11.00 -1.03
N ALA A 247 15.88 -10.34 -1.55
CA ALA A 247 15.19 -10.75 -2.77
C ALA A 247 16.12 -10.70 -3.98
N VAL A 248 16.93 -9.65 -4.12
CA VAL A 248 17.92 -9.52 -5.20
C VAL A 248 18.97 -10.64 -5.14
N ILE A 249 19.55 -10.87 -3.95
CA ILE A 249 20.51 -11.97 -3.74
C ILE A 249 19.86 -13.31 -4.08
N TRP A 250 18.62 -13.52 -3.65
CA TRP A 250 17.87 -14.74 -3.94
C TRP A 250 17.77 -14.99 -5.46
N GLY A 251 17.47 -13.98 -6.27
CA GLY A 251 17.39 -14.15 -7.73
C GLY A 251 18.72 -14.49 -8.39
N PHE A 252 19.83 -13.89 -7.94
CA PHE A 252 21.16 -14.26 -8.44
C PHE A 252 21.49 -15.72 -8.09
N MET A 253 21.17 -16.16 -6.87
CA MET A 253 21.35 -17.57 -6.50
C MET A 253 20.44 -18.48 -7.33
N ALA A 254 19.21 -18.06 -7.61
CA ALA A 254 18.27 -18.82 -8.43
C ALA A 254 18.75 -18.95 -9.89
N SER A 255 19.36 -17.90 -10.47
CA SER A 255 19.95 -17.98 -11.81
C SER A 255 21.14 -18.91 -11.87
N ASP A 256 21.96 -18.95 -10.82
CA ASP A 256 23.19 -19.75 -10.81
C ASP A 256 22.91 -21.23 -10.50
N PHE A 257 22.08 -21.51 -9.49
CA PHE A 257 21.84 -22.88 -9.02
C PHE A 257 20.63 -23.55 -9.69
N ALA A 258 19.74 -22.79 -10.30
CA ALA A 258 18.52 -23.30 -10.91
C ALA A 258 18.16 -22.60 -12.25
N PRO A 259 19.12 -22.43 -13.19
CA PRO A 259 18.91 -21.66 -14.42
C PRO A 259 17.71 -22.18 -15.23
N ARG A 260 17.58 -23.51 -15.35
CA ARG A 260 16.46 -24.13 -16.09
C ARG A 260 15.11 -23.89 -15.43
N ILE A 261 15.06 -23.85 -14.10
CA ILE A 261 13.82 -23.59 -13.38
C ILE A 261 13.44 -22.13 -13.62
N ILE A 262 14.33 -21.18 -13.35
CA ILE A 262 13.97 -19.76 -13.47
C ILE A 262 13.64 -19.35 -14.91
N SER A 263 14.30 -19.93 -15.93
CA SER A 263 14.10 -19.56 -17.33
C SER A 263 12.90 -20.26 -17.99
N ASN A 264 12.65 -21.54 -17.70
CA ASN A 264 11.71 -22.36 -18.47
C ASN A 264 10.44 -22.74 -17.69
N SER A 265 10.31 -22.31 -16.44
CA SER A 265 9.10 -22.55 -15.66
C SER A 265 8.11 -21.39 -15.74
N ASN A 266 6.85 -21.70 -15.47
CA ASN A 266 5.72 -20.78 -15.53
C ASN A 266 5.06 -20.68 -14.15
N TRP A 267 5.88 -20.42 -13.11
CA TRP A 267 5.41 -20.25 -11.72
C TRP A 267 5.01 -18.79 -11.42
N GLY A 268 5.01 -17.91 -12.43
CA GLY A 268 4.48 -16.57 -12.27
C GLY A 268 2.96 -16.55 -12.19
N LEU A 269 2.42 -15.41 -11.75
CA LEU A 269 0.98 -15.13 -11.77
C LEU A 269 0.43 -15.42 -13.17
N PHE A 270 -0.71 -16.12 -13.27
CA PHE A 270 -1.32 -16.51 -14.55
C PHE A 270 -0.39 -17.30 -15.48
N HIS A 271 0.52 -18.12 -14.94
CA HIS A 271 1.53 -18.87 -15.70
C HIS A 271 2.47 -18.00 -16.53
N MET A 272 2.69 -16.75 -16.11
CA MET A 272 3.78 -15.98 -16.66
C MET A 272 5.11 -16.71 -16.41
N SER A 273 6.04 -16.58 -17.35
CA SER A 273 7.40 -17.10 -17.18
C SER A 273 7.99 -16.57 -15.86
N THR A 274 8.62 -17.46 -15.11
CA THR A 274 9.11 -17.17 -13.75
C THR A 274 10.11 -16.02 -13.73
N LEU A 275 11.06 -15.97 -14.67
CA LEU A 275 12.08 -14.93 -14.74
C LEU A 275 11.51 -13.50 -14.89
N PRO A 276 10.72 -13.17 -15.94
CA PRO A 276 10.19 -11.83 -16.10
C PRO A 276 9.26 -11.44 -14.95
N PHE A 277 8.48 -12.39 -14.43
CA PHE A 277 7.61 -12.15 -13.27
C PHE A 277 8.42 -11.79 -12.01
N TYR A 278 9.47 -12.56 -11.71
CA TYR A 278 10.42 -12.27 -10.64
C TYR A 278 11.06 -10.89 -10.78
N VAL A 279 11.55 -10.54 -11.99
CA VAL A 279 12.17 -9.24 -12.26
C VAL A 279 11.20 -8.09 -11.99
N ILE A 280 9.95 -8.20 -12.43
CA ILE A 280 8.91 -7.20 -12.18
C ILE A 280 8.66 -7.05 -10.67
N ILE A 281 8.49 -8.15 -9.95
CA ILE A 281 8.27 -8.14 -8.49
C ILE A 281 9.41 -7.42 -7.77
N VAL A 282 10.66 -7.83 -8.05
CA VAL A 282 11.83 -7.27 -7.37
C VAL A 282 12.03 -5.81 -7.72
N LEU A 283 11.77 -5.40 -8.97
CA LEU A 283 11.83 -4.00 -9.36
C LEU A 283 10.84 -3.15 -8.55
N ILE A 284 9.59 -3.62 -8.38
CA ILE A 284 8.59 -2.90 -7.57
C ILE A 284 9.03 -2.84 -6.09
N ILE A 285 9.55 -3.94 -5.53
CA ILE A 285 10.08 -3.98 -4.16
C ILE A 285 11.21 -2.95 -3.96
N VAL A 286 12.17 -2.90 -4.89
CA VAL A 286 13.31 -1.96 -4.84
C VAL A 286 12.83 -0.52 -4.95
N ILE A 287 11.91 -0.22 -5.88
CA ILE A 287 11.35 1.13 -6.05
C ILE A 287 10.59 1.57 -4.79
N ALA A 288 9.71 0.72 -4.25
CA ALA A 288 8.97 1.03 -3.03
C ALA A 288 9.92 1.27 -1.84
N THR A 289 10.98 0.47 -1.74
CA THR A 289 12.04 0.63 -0.72
C THR A 289 12.78 1.95 -0.88
N ALA A 290 13.17 2.32 -2.09
CA ALA A 290 13.85 3.58 -2.37
C ALA A 290 12.97 4.80 -2.02
N ILE A 291 11.70 4.77 -2.41
CA ILE A 291 10.73 5.83 -2.07
C ILE A 291 10.55 5.93 -0.55
N SER A 292 10.43 4.79 0.14
CA SER A 292 10.36 4.73 1.61
C SER A 292 11.60 5.36 2.27
N GLY A 293 12.79 5.06 1.74
CA GLY A 293 14.06 5.66 2.19
C GLY A 293 14.08 7.18 2.07
N VAL A 294 13.67 7.73 0.92
CA VAL A 294 13.58 9.18 0.72
C VAL A 294 12.61 9.82 1.70
N VAL A 295 11.42 9.22 1.89
CA VAL A 295 10.41 9.72 2.83
C VAL A 295 10.91 9.67 4.28
N ALA A 296 11.62 8.60 4.68
CA ALA A 296 12.18 8.47 6.01
C ALA A 296 13.26 9.54 6.29
N VAL A 297 14.17 9.78 5.34
CA VAL A 297 15.21 10.82 5.47
C VAL A 297 14.61 12.22 5.57
N GLN A 298 13.63 12.54 4.70
CA GLN A 298 12.91 13.81 4.76
C GLN A 298 12.14 13.98 6.09
N GLY A 299 11.54 12.89 6.58
CA GLY A 299 10.84 12.86 7.85
C GLY A 299 11.74 13.16 9.04
N VAL A 300 12.97 12.63 9.05
CA VAL A 300 13.95 12.89 10.11
C VAL A 300 14.46 14.34 10.06
N GLY A 301 14.74 14.87 8.85
CA GLY A 301 15.21 16.24 8.68
C GLY A 301 14.25 17.29 9.23
N ASN A 302 12.95 17.13 8.96
CA ASN A 302 11.91 18.04 9.43
C ASN A 302 11.70 18.06 10.95
N VAL A 303 12.27 17.12 11.72
CA VAL A 303 12.17 17.14 13.19
C VAL A 303 13.48 17.58 13.87
N ALA A 304 14.55 17.72 13.11
CA ALA A 304 15.79 18.31 13.62
C ALA A 304 15.75 19.85 13.64
N GLU A 305 14.83 20.45 12.87
CA GLU A 305 14.52 21.89 12.84
C GLU A 305 13.46 22.27 13.88
#